data_AF-A0A6C0KY05-F1
#
_entry.id   AF-A0A6C0KY05-F1
#
_cell.length_a   1.000
_cell.length_b   1.000
_cell.length_c   1.000
_cell.angle_alpha   90.00
_cell.angle_beta   90.00
_cell.angle_gamma   90.00
#
_symmetry.space_group_name_H-M   'P 1'
#
loop_
_entity.id
_entity.type
_entity.pdbx_description
1 polymer ?
#
loop_
_entity_poly.entity_id
_entity_poly.type
_entity_poly.pdbx_seq_one_letter_code
_entity_poly.pdbx_strand_id
1 'polypeptide(L)' 'MAAVLSSKFIGIMIFYIILSYLIGPLIGYYFLGKTTKAAGTGFVVGSVLSIILWYSYGSKMV' A
#
# COMPACT_ATOMS: atom_id res chain seq x y z
N MET A 1 22.20 18.51 1.16
CA MET A 1 21.17 18.72 0.11
C MET A 1 19.92 17.99 0.56
N ALA A 2 18.94 18.70 1.12
CA ALA A 2 17.67 18.08 1.48
C ALA A 2 16.94 17.72 0.16
N ALA A 3 16.62 16.45 -0.04
CA ALA A 3 15.79 16.05 -1.16
C ALA A 3 14.43 16.72 -0.98
N VAL A 4 14.12 17.71 -1.82
CA VAL A 4 12.78 18.27 -1.88
C VAL A 4 11.88 17.14 -2.38
N LEU A 5 11.08 16.59 -1.49
CA LEU A 5 10.08 15.56 -1.81
C LEU A 5 9.15 16.14 -2.89
N SER A 6 9.29 15.67 -4.12
CA SER A 6 8.42 16.07 -5.23
C SER A 6 6.96 15.82 -4.85
N SER A 7 6.05 16.74 -5.18
CA SER A 7 4.61 16.56 -4.91
C SER A 7 4.07 15.25 -5.50
N LYS A 8 4.65 14.79 -6.62
CA LYS A 8 4.35 13.48 -7.21
C LYS A 8 4.79 12.33 -6.32
N PHE A 9 6.01 12.39 -5.78
CA PHE A 9 6.53 11.38 -4.86
C PHE A 9 5.63 11.24 -3.62
N ILE A 10 5.25 12.38 -3.01
CA ILE A 10 4.36 12.38 -1.83
C ILE A 10 3.01 11.74 -2.17
N GLY A 11 2.40 12.11 -3.29
CA GLY A 11 1.13 11.52 -3.73
C GLY A 11 1.21 10.01 -3.93
N ILE A 12 2.29 9.52 -4.55
CA ILE A 12 2.53 8.10 -4.75
C ILE A 12 2.72 7.37 -3.40
N MET A 13 3.45 7.97 -2.44
CA MET A 13 3.61 7.38 -1.10
C MET A 13 2.29 7.30 -0.33
N ILE A 14 1.45 8.33 -0.40
CA ILE A 14 0.11 8.34 0.21
C ILE A 14 -0.76 7.22 -0.38
N PHE A 15 -0.72 7.04 -1.71
CA PHE A 15 -1.44 5.95 -2.37
C PHE A 15 -1.03 4.57 -1.80
N TYR A 16 0.27 4.34 -1.64
CA TYR A 16 0.77 3.07 -1.10
C TYR A 16 0.44 2.85 0.37
N ILE A 17 0.41 3.91 1.18
CA ILE A 17 -0.09 3.85 2.56
C ILE A 17 -1.55 3.43 2.58
N ILE A 18 -2.41 4.07 1.77
CA ILE A 18 -3.83 3.74 1.70
C ILE A 18 -4.02 2.31 1.21
N LEU A 19 -3.28 1.89 0.18
CA LEU A 19 -3.36 0.54 -0.36
C LEU A 19 -3.02 -0.52 0.71
N SER A 20 -1.94 -0.31 1.46
CA SER A 20 -1.42 -1.30 2.41
C SER A 20 -2.15 -1.30 3.74
N TYR A 21 -2.51 -0.13 4.28
CA TYR A 21 -3.07 0.01 5.63
C TYR A 21 -4.58 0.16 5.67
N LEU A 22 -5.23 0.55 4.57
CA LEU A 22 -6.69 0.65 4.50
C LEU A 22 -7.26 -0.42 3.58
N ILE A 23 -6.91 -0.38 2.30
CA ILE A 23 -7.53 -1.23 1.27
C ILE A 23 -7.23 -2.71 1.51
N GLY A 24 -5.96 -3.08 1.70
CA GLY A 24 -5.56 -4.47 1.97
C GLY A 24 -6.30 -5.09 3.16
N PRO A 25 -6.27 -4.48 4.36
CA PRO A 25 -6.97 -5.00 5.54
C PRO A 25 -8.49 -5.04 5.37
N LEU A 26 -9.09 -4.02 4.75
CA LEU A 26 -10.53 -3.99 4.46
C LEU A 26 -10.92 -5.15 3.53
N ILE A 27 -10.19 -5.33 2.43
CA ILE A 27 -10.42 -6.45 1.51
C ILE A 27 -10.26 -7.78 2.25
N GLY A 28 -9.17 -7.95 3.01
CA GLY A 28 -8.95 -9.15 3.82
C GLY A 28 -10.12 -9.43 4.77
N TYR A 29 -10.60 -8.41 5.48
CA TYR A 29 -11.71 -8.54 6.43
C TYR A 29 -13.04 -8.91 5.76
N TYR A 30 -13.36 -8.34 4.59
CA TYR A 30 -14.64 -8.62 3.93
C TYR A 30 -14.61 -9.90 3.08
N PHE A 31 -13.48 -10.26 2.47
CA PHE A 31 -13.39 -11.39 1.54
C PHE A 31 -12.86 -12.68 2.18
N LEU A 32 -11.98 -12.61 3.19
CA LEU A 32 -11.42 -13.79 3.88
C LEU A 32 -12.13 -14.08 5.21
N GLY A 33 -13.17 -13.32 5.52
CA GLY A 33 -14.00 -13.45 6.72
C GLY A 33 -13.78 -12.31 7.72
N LYS A 34 -14.85 -11.90 8.40
CA LYS A 34 -14.93 -10.73 9.30
C LYS A 34 -14.17 -10.92 10.62
N THR A 35 -12.89 -11.28 10.54
CA THR A 35 -12.01 -11.55 11.69
C THR A 35 -10.78 -10.66 11.64
N THR A 36 -10.21 -10.38 12.80
CA THR A 36 -8.96 -9.62 12.92
C THR A 36 -7.80 -10.32 12.21
N LYS A 37 -7.77 -11.67 12.24
CA LYS A 37 -6.77 -12.47 11.53
C LYS A 37 -6.84 -12.26 10.02
N ALA A 38 -8.04 -12.25 9.44
CA ALA A 38 -8.25 -12.01 8.01
C ALA A 38 -7.86 -10.58 7.59
N ALA A 39 -8.16 -9.57 8.42
CA ALA A 39 -7.68 -8.21 8.21
C ALA A 39 -6.14 -8.14 8.24
N GLY A 40 -5.50 -8.86 9.17
CA GLY A 40 -4.04 -8.99 9.24
C GLY A 40 -3.44 -9.66 8.00
N THR A 41 -4.08 -10.71 7.48
CA THR A 41 -3.68 -11.31 6.19
C THR A 41 -3.79 -10.30 5.05
N GLY A 42 -4.90 -9.56 4.99
CA GLY A 42 -5.11 -8.49 4.01
C GLY A 42 -4.07 -7.38 4.09
N PHE A 43 -3.64 -6.99 5.29
CA PHE A 43 -2.54 -6.05 5.52
C PHE A 43 -1.23 -6.54 4.88
N VAL A 44 -0.85 -7.80 5.17
CA VAL A 44 0.40 -8.39 4.66
C VAL A 44 0.37 -8.47 3.12
N VAL A 45 -0.72 -8.98 2.56
CA VAL A 45 -0.89 -9.10 1.11
C VAL A 45 -0.88 -7.73 0.44
N GLY A 46 -1.61 -6.75 0.99
CA GLY A 46 -1.64 -5.37 0.50
C GLY A 46 -0.26 -4.71 0.53
N SER A 47 0.52 -4.96 1.59
CA SER A 47 1.88 -4.45 1.73
C SER A 47 2.83 -5.06 0.70
N VAL A 48 2.77 -6.37 0.48
CA VAL A 48 3.55 -7.05 -0.57
C VAL A 48 3.19 -6.50 -1.96
N LEU A 49 1.89 -6.32 -2.24
CA LEU A 49 1.43 -5.74 -3.50
C LEU A 49 1.94 -4.30 -3.69
N SER A 50 1.92 -3.50 -2.63
CA SER A 50 2.45 -2.13 -2.64
C SER A 50 3.94 -2.09 -2.99
N ILE A 51 4.74 -3.00 -2.41
CA ILE A 51 6.17 -3.11 -2.71
C ILE A 51 6.37 -3.49 -4.19
N ILE A 52 5.64 -4.48 -4.69
CA ILE A 52 5.71 -4.90 -6.11
C ILE A 52 5.38 -3.73 -7.04
N LEU A 53 4.31 -2.98 -6.74
CA LEU A 53 3.89 -1.82 -7.52
C LEU A 53 4.92 -0.69 -7.49
N TRP A 54 5.57 -0.45 -6.35
CA TRP A 54 6.64 0.54 -6.25
C TRP A 54 7.80 0.18 -7.19
N TYR A 55 8.33 -1.04 -7.11
CA TYR A 55 9.45 -1.45 -7.94
C TYR A 55 9.11 -1.55 -9.42
N SER A 56 7.87 -1.90 -9.76
CA SER A 56 7.44 -2.08 -11.15
C SER A 56 7.08 -0.77 -11.84
N TYR A 57 6.42 0.15 -11.12
CA TYR A 57 5.82 1.36 -11.67
C TYR A 57 6.20 2.62 -10.88
N GLY A 58 5.99 2.63 -9.56
CA GLY A 58 6.12 3.83 -8.72
C GLY A 58 7.48 4.51 -8.82
N SER A 59 8.56 3.72 -8.78
CA SER A 59 9.94 4.19 -8.85
C SER A 59 10.32 4.82 -10.19
N LYS A 60 9.59 4.49 -11.27
CA LYS A 60 9.84 5.02 -12.62
C LYS A 60 9.10 6.34 -12.88
N MET A 61 8.18 6.72 -12.00
CA MET A 61 7.35 7.93 -12.12
C MET A 61 7.88 9.12 -11.31
N VAL A 62 8.93 8.90 -10.52
CA VAL A 62 9.53 9.87 -9.59
C VAL A 62 10.81 10.42 -10.17
#